data_AF-A0A2M7FNS5-F1
#
_entry.id   AF-A0A2M7FNS5-F1
#
_cell.length_a   1.000
_cell.length_b   1.000
_cell.length_c   1.000
_cell.angle_alpha   90.00
_cell.angle_beta   90.00
_cell.angle_gamma   90.00
#
_symmetry.space_group_name_H-M   'P 1'
#
loop_
_entity.id
_entity.type
_entity.pdbx_description
1 polymer ?
#
loop_
_entity_poly.entity_id
_entity_poly.type
_entity_poly.pdbx_seq_one_letter_code
_entity_poly.pdbx_strand_id
1 'polypeptide(L)'
;MMRTITASQAKQNFGALLGELSHGPVAIERHHKTVAVVMLPESVASVPDPRQAARTAQKQLELQRLMRHQQWALSLLCATPSARQKQLKAARQVVKRWQDEQLCSADYIERWQQWLACPVSELAKFMCGDAHGWGPAMRQNSPFTSLALVQP
;
A
#
# COMPACT_ATOMS: atom_id res chain seq x y z
N MET A 1 7.27 25.92 -15.88
CA MET A 1 7.65 25.65 -14.47
C MET A 1 6.68 26.39 -13.57
N MET A 2 6.20 25.76 -12.49
CA MET A 2 5.31 26.41 -11.53
C MET A 2 6.10 27.44 -10.71
N ARG A 3 5.66 28.70 -10.70
CA ARG A 3 6.30 29.76 -9.92
C ARG A 3 5.80 29.72 -8.49
N THR A 4 6.67 30.04 -7.53
CA THR A 4 6.33 30.04 -6.11
C THR A 4 6.52 31.42 -5.50
N ILE A 5 5.55 31.89 -4.72
CA ILE A 5 5.59 33.17 -3.97
C ILE A 5 5.14 32.96 -2.53
N THR A 6 5.51 33.87 -1.64
CA THR A 6 5.05 33.81 -0.23
C THR A 6 3.61 34.29 -0.07
N ALA A 7 2.94 33.84 1.00
CA ALA A 7 1.59 34.30 1.35
C ALA A 7 1.50 35.83 1.53
N SER A 8 2.56 36.45 2.06
CA SER A 8 2.64 37.92 2.18
C SER A 8 2.70 38.61 0.82
N GLN A 9 3.51 38.09 -0.11
CA GLN A 9 3.58 38.62 -1.48
C GLN A 9 2.26 38.42 -2.24
N ALA A 10 1.61 37.26 -2.07
CA ALA A 10 0.31 36.99 -2.69
C ALA A 10 -0.76 37.98 -2.20
N LYS A 11 -0.75 38.31 -0.90
CA LYS A 11 -1.66 39.29 -0.31
C LYS A 11 -1.38 40.72 -0.78
N GLN A 12 -0.10 41.12 -0.80
CA GLN A 12 0.30 42.50 -1.12
C GLN A 12 0.22 42.80 -2.62
N ASN A 13 0.43 41.81 -3.48
CA ASN A 13 0.56 41.98 -4.93
C ASN A 13 -0.46 41.14 -5.71
N PHE A 14 -1.70 41.03 -5.20
CA PHE A 14 -2.71 40.13 -5.77
C PHE A 14 -3.02 40.42 -7.25
N GLY A 15 -3.08 41.70 -7.66
CA GLY A 15 -3.31 42.07 -9.06
C GLY A 15 -2.19 41.59 -10.00
N ALA A 16 -0.93 41.71 -9.57
CA ALA A 16 0.22 41.20 -10.32
C ALA A 16 0.20 39.66 -10.39
N LEU A 17 -0.17 38.99 -9.29
CA LEU A 17 -0.37 37.54 -9.25
C LEU A 17 -1.37 37.09 -10.31
N LEU A 18 -2.52 37.77 -10.45
CA LEU A 18 -3.51 37.44 -11.49
C LEU A 18 -2.94 37.59 -12.91
N GLY A 19 -2.15 38.64 -13.15
CA GLY A 19 -1.48 38.85 -14.44
C GLY A 19 -0.50 37.71 -14.78
N GLU A 20 0.18 37.16 -13.77
CA GLU A 20 1.10 36.04 -13.93
C GLU A 20 0.42 34.72 -14.29
N LEU A 21 -0.87 34.54 -13.98
CA LEU A 21 -1.60 33.29 -14.28
C LEU A 21 -1.70 32.98 -15.77
N SER A 22 -1.56 33.99 -16.63
CA SER A 22 -1.45 33.82 -18.09
C SER A 22 -0.23 33.01 -18.53
N HIS A 23 0.80 32.94 -17.69
CA HIS A 23 2.04 32.20 -17.94
C HIS A 23 2.06 30.83 -17.24
N GLY A 24 1.06 30.54 -16.40
CA GLY A 24 0.87 29.25 -15.74
C GLY A 24 0.49 29.35 -14.25
N PRO A 25 0.33 28.20 -13.58
CA PRO A 25 -0.06 28.15 -12.16
C PRO A 25 1.00 28.75 -11.23
N VAL A 26 0.55 29.40 -10.17
CA VAL A 26 1.39 30.01 -9.13
C VAL A 26 1.14 29.33 -7.78
N ALA A 27 2.17 28.77 -7.17
CA ALA A 27 2.15 28.23 -5.82
C ALA A 27 2.32 29.34 -4.77
N ILE A 28 1.51 29.31 -3.72
CA ILE A 28 1.62 30.18 -2.56
C ILE A 28 2.20 29.36 -1.40
N GLU A 29 3.31 29.84 -0.84
CA GLU A 29 3.97 29.24 0.31
C GLU A 29 3.77 30.03 1.61
N ARG A 30 3.69 29.31 2.72
CA ARG A 30 3.76 29.85 4.07
C ARG A 30 4.69 28.98 4.90
N HIS A 31 5.69 29.60 5.55
CA HIS A 31 6.71 28.88 6.33
C HIS A 31 7.34 27.70 5.55
N HIS A 32 7.76 27.94 4.29
CA HIS A 32 8.39 26.96 3.39
C HIS A 32 7.51 25.75 3.04
N LYS A 33 6.19 25.86 3.18
CA LYS A 33 5.22 24.85 2.74
C LYS A 33 4.23 25.47 1.76
N THR A 34 4.00 24.82 0.62
CA THR A 34 2.93 25.22 -0.31
C THR A 34 1.58 25.03 0.37
N VAL A 35 0.83 26.13 0.51
CA VAL A 35 -0.49 26.15 1.15
C VAL A 35 -1.64 26.33 0.16
N ALA A 36 -1.35 26.86 -1.03
CA ALA A 36 -2.32 26.98 -2.11
C ALA A 36 -1.63 27.00 -3.48
N VAL A 37 -2.38 26.70 -4.53
CA VAL A 37 -2.00 26.93 -5.93
C VAL A 37 -3.12 27.77 -6.55
N VAL A 38 -2.77 28.90 -7.15
CA VAL A 38 -3.69 29.76 -7.89
C VAL A 38 -3.47 29.51 -9.37
N MET A 39 -4.56 29.36 -10.12
CA MET A 39 -4.54 29.05 -11.54
C MET A 39 -5.85 29.47 -12.19
N LEU A 40 -5.84 29.57 -13.52
CA LEU A 40 -7.06 29.81 -14.29
C LEU A 40 -7.96 28.56 -14.26
N PRO A 41 -9.30 28.71 -14.26
CA PRO A 41 -10.26 27.60 -14.19
C PRO A 41 -10.03 26.51 -15.24
N GLU A 42 -9.73 26.90 -16.48
CA GLU A 42 -9.42 26.01 -17.60
C GLU A 42 -8.18 25.15 -17.35
N SER A 43 -7.26 25.60 -16.50
CA SER A 43 -6.05 24.88 -16.16
C SER A 43 -6.30 23.80 -15.09
N VAL A 44 -7.42 23.83 -14.36
CA VAL A 44 -7.73 22.90 -13.26
C VAL A 44 -7.76 21.44 -13.73
N ALA A 45 -8.21 21.20 -14.96
CA ALA A 45 -8.26 19.86 -15.56
C ALA A 45 -6.87 19.21 -15.72
N SER A 46 -5.79 20.01 -15.72
CA SER A 46 -4.41 19.54 -15.86
C SER A 46 -3.73 19.26 -14.51
N VAL A 47 -4.38 19.54 -13.37
CA VAL A 47 -3.84 19.22 -12.05
C VAL A 47 -4.21 17.79 -11.68
N PRO A 48 -3.23 16.90 -11.45
CA PRO A 48 -3.52 15.57 -10.93
C PRO A 48 -4.20 15.67 -9.55
N ASP A 49 -5.38 15.10 -9.41
CA ASP A 49 -6.04 15.02 -8.09
C ASP A 49 -5.18 14.12 -7.17
N PRO A 50 -4.54 14.69 -6.12
CA PRO A 50 -3.64 13.94 -5.27
C PRO A 50 -4.34 12.79 -4.54
N ARG A 51 -5.66 12.88 -4.30
CA ARG A 51 -6.45 11.81 -3.69
C ARG A 51 -6.65 10.66 -4.67
N GLN A 52 -6.92 10.97 -5.94
CA GLN A 52 -7.02 9.94 -6.98
C GLN A 52 -5.68 9.26 -7.21
N ALA A 53 -4.59 10.03 -7.30
CA ALA A 53 -3.24 9.49 -7.43
C ALA A 53 -2.88 8.56 -6.25
N ALA A 54 -3.16 8.99 -5.01
CA ALA A 54 -2.93 8.17 -3.82
C ALA A 54 -3.75 6.87 -3.82
N ARG A 55 -5.04 6.92 -4.20
CA ARG A 55 -5.90 5.73 -4.33
C ARG A 55 -5.38 4.77 -5.38
N THR A 56 -4.95 5.27 -6.53
CA THR A 56 -4.37 4.44 -7.60
C THR A 56 -3.08 3.77 -7.15
N ALA A 57 -2.20 4.52 -6.48
CA ALA A 57 -0.97 3.96 -5.90
C ALA A 57 -1.27 2.87 -4.86
N GLN A 58 -2.25 3.09 -3.98
CA GLN A 58 -2.66 2.10 -2.99
C GLN A 58 -3.22 0.83 -3.64
N LYS A 59 -4.04 0.95 -4.69
CA LYS A 59 -4.55 -0.19 -5.46
C LYS A 59 -3.41 -0.97 -6.12
N GLN A 60 -2.42 -0.28 -6.67
CA GLN A 60 -1.27 -0.91 -7.29
C GLN A 60 -0.43 -1.71 -6.29
N LEU A 61 -0.16 -1.13 -5.11
CA LEU A 61 0.54 -1.83 -4.04
C LEU A 61 -0.23 -3.07 -3.57
N GLU A 62 -1.56 -2.96 -3.45
CA GLU A 62 -2.37 -4.09 -3.05
C GLU A 62 -2.40 -5.20 -4.10
N LEU A 63 -2.45 -4.86 -5.38
CA LEU A 63 -2.33 -5.83 -6.47
C LEU A 63 -0.99 -6.58 -6.41
N GLN A 64 0.11 -5.88 -6.16
CA GLN A 64 1.43 -6.50 -6.01
C GLN A 64 1.47 -7.48 -4.83
N ARG A 65 0.86 -7.12 -3.70
CA ARG A 65 0.77 -8.01 -2.53
C ARG A 65 -0.09 -9.24 -2.84
N LEU A 66 -1.21 -9.06 -3.55
CA LEU A 66 -2.06 -10.16 -3.99
C LEU A 66 -1.30 -11.13 -4.90
N MET A 67 -0.58 -10.62 -5.90
CA MET A 67 0.24 -11.46 -6.79
C MET A 67 1.29 -12.26 -6.01
N ARG A 68 1.95 -11.65 -5.02
CA ARG A 68 2.93 -12.35 -4.18
C ARG A 68 2.28 -13.46 -3.33
N HIS A 69 1.09 -13.19 -2.77
CA HIS A 69 0.33 -14.22 -2.05
C HIS A 69 -0.09 -15.37 -2.95
N GLN A 70 -0.49 -15.09 -4.19
CA GLN A 70 -0.81 -16.11 -5.18
C GLN A 70 0.42 -16.98 -5.50
N GLN A 71 1.61 -16.39 -5.62
CA GLN A 71 2.86 -17.13 -5.81
C GLN A 71 3.16 -18.07 -4.64
N TRP A 72 3.01 -17.61 -3.40
CA TRP A 72 3.19 -18.46 -2.23
C TRP A 72 2.14 -19.57 -2.14
N ALA A 73 0.87 -19.26 -2.44
CA ALA A 73 -0.20 -20.25 -2.47
C ALA A 73 0.08 -21.35 -3.51
N LEU A 74 0.50 -20.98 -4.72
CA LEU A 74 0.91 -21.93 -5.76
C LEU A 74 2.11 -22.77 -5.31
N SER A 75 3.14 -22.15 -4.73
CA SER A 75 4.30 -22.86 -4.19
C SER A 75 3.89 -23.92 -3.17
N LEU A 76 2.99 -23.58 -2.23
CA LEU A 76 2.48 -24.52 -1.22
C LEU A 76 1.68 -25.67 -1.82
N LEU A 77 0.83 -25.38 -2.82
CA LEU A 77 0.00 -26.39 -3.49
C LEU A 77 0.86 -27.38 -4.28
N CYS A 78 1.86 -26.88 -5.01
CA CYS A 78 2.74 -27.69 -5.86
C CYS A 78 3.90 -28.36 -5.09
N ALA A 79 4.22 -27.91 -3.87
CA ALA A 79 5.30 -28.48 -3.07
C ALA A 79 5.05 -29.94 -2.69
N THR A 80 6.14 -30.71 -2.58
CA THR A 80 6.11 -32.05 -1.97
C THR A 80 5.63 -31.96 -0.52
N PRO A 81 5.05 -33.04 0.05
CA PRO A 81 4.55 -33.01 1.43
C PRO A 81 5.58 -32.53 2.46
N SER A 82 6.84 -32.97 2.33
CA SER A 82 7.93 -32.56 3.22
C SER A 82 8.28 -31.07 3.07
N ALA A 83 8.43 -30.58 1.83
CA ALA A 83 8.71 -29.17 1.58
C ALA A 83 7.57 -28.26 2.07
N ARG A 84 6.33 -28.66 1.81
CA ARG A 84 5.12 -27.96 2.28
C ARG A 84 5.07 -27.89 3.81
N GLN A 85 5.33 -28.99 4.51
CA GLN A 85 5.38 -29.00 5.98
C GLN A 85 6.48 -28.07 6.52
N LYS A 86 7.66 -28.05 5.89
CA LYS A 86 8.75 -27.12 6.26
C LYS A 86 8.33 -25.67 6.08
N GLN A 87 7.69 -25.33 4.97
CA GLN A 87 7.18 -23.98 4.70
C GLN A 87 6.13 -23.54 5.72
N LEU A 88 5.14 -24.40 6.01
CA LEU A 88 4.10 -24.13 7.01
C LEU A 88 4.69 -23.99 8.43
N LYS A 89 5.67 -24.82 8.78
CA LYS A 89 6.36 -24.72 10.06
C LYS A 89 7.09 -23.39 10.21
N ALA A 90 7.80 -22.95 9.17
CA ALA A 90 8.48 -21.65 9.17
C ALA A 90 7.46 -20.49 9.31
N ALA A 91 6.36 -20.53 8.58
CA ALA A 91 5.30 -19.52 8.69
C ALA A 91 4.72 -19.45 10.11
N ARG A 92 4.43 -20.60 10.75
CA ARG A 92 3.95 -20.65 12.14
C ARG A 92 4.97 -20.08 13.13
N GLN A 93 6.27 -20.32 12.91
CA GLN A 93 7.32 -19.74 13.75
C GLN A 93 7.36 -18.21 13.64
N VAL A 94 7.16 -17.66 12.44
CA VAL A 94 7.07 -16.20 12.24
C VAL A 94 5.87 -15.62 12.99
N VAL A 95 4.69 -16.23 12.87
CA VAL A 95 3.49 -15.79 13.61
C VAL A 95 3.69 -15.90 15.12
N LYS A 96 4.30 -16.98 15.60
CA LYS A 96 4.66 -17.14 17.01
C LYS A 96 5.60 -16.03 17.48
N ARG A 97 6.63 -15.70 16.70
CA ARG A 97 7.52 -14.58 17.02
C ARG A 97 6.75 -13.25 17.11
N TRP A 98 5.87 -12.97 16.16
CA TRP A 98 5.04 -11.76 16.20
C TRP A 98 4.17 -11.69 17.46
N GLN A 99 3.66 -12.83 17.92
CA GLN A 99 2.90 -12.93 19.17
C GLN A 99 3.77 -12.70 20.41
N ASP A 100 4.88 -13.43 20.50
CA ASP A 100 5.79 -13.40 21.67
C ASP A 100 6.41 -12.00 21.84
N GLU A 101 6.73 -11.31 20.75
CA GLU A 101 7.31 -9.96 20.73
C GLU A 101 6.25 -8.85 20.61
N GLN A 102 4.95 -9.18 20.64
CA GLN A 102 3.84 -8.21 20.56
C GLN A 102 3.90 -7.26 19.35
N LEU A 103 4.34 -7.77 18.19
CA LEU A 103 4.56 -6.98 16.98
C LEU A 103 3.28 -6.71 16.17
N CYS A 104 2.20 -7.43 16.46
CA CYS A 104 0.91 -7.33 15.79
C CYS A 104 -0.23 -7.45 16.81
N SER A 105 -1.44 -7.01 16.44
CA SER A 105 -2.61 -7.15 17.30
C SER A 105 -3.00 -8.62 17.52
N ALA A 106 -3.63 -8.92 18.65
CA ALA A 106 -4.09 -10.27 18.99
C ALA A 106 -5.01 -10.85 17.90
N ASP A 107 -6.00 -10.07 17.43
CA ASP A 107 -6.93 -10.49 16.37
C ASP A 107 -6.21 -10.87 15.07
N TYR A 108 -5.13 -10.14 14.73
CA TYR A 108 -4.34 -10.41 13.54
C TYR A 108 -3.55 -11.72 13.66
N ILE A 109 -2.95 -11.95 14.83
CA ILE A 109 -2.26 -13.20 15.15
C ILE A 109 -3.23 -14.37 15.12
N GLU A 110 -4.38 -14.24 15.78
CA GLU A 110 -5.41 -15.29 15.83
C GLU A 110 -5.87 -15.65 14.41
N ARG A 111 -6.12 -14.65 13.56
CA ARG A 111 -6.55 -14.89 12.18
C ARG A 111 -5.50 -15.68 11.39
N TRP A 112 -4.22 -15.33 11.53
CA TRP A 112 -3.15 -16.09 10.89
C TRP A 112 -3.05 -17.52 11.43
N GLN A 113 -3.19 -17.72 12.75
CA GLN A 113 -3.19 -19.05 13.35
C GLN A 113 -4.34 -19.91 12.83
N GLN A 114 -5.55 -19.34 12.72
CA GLN A 114 -6.71 -20.02 12.12
C GLN A 114 -6.43 -20.42 10.67
N TRP A 115 -5.93 -19.51 9.83
CA TRP A 115 -5.62 -19.80 8.43
C TRP A 115 -4.54 -20.88 8.29
N LEU A 116 -3.50 -20.86 9.12
CA LEU A 116 -2.41 -21.84 9.10
C LEU A 116 -2.80 -23.22 9.68
N ALA A 117 -3.96 -23.32 10.34
CA ALA A 117 -4.53 -24.58 10.80
C ALA A 117 -5.40 -25.26 9.73
N CYS A 118 -5.90 -24.51 8.74
CA CYS A 118 -6.70 -25.04 7.65
C CYS A 118 -5.89 -25.95 6.69
N PRO A 119 -6.57 -26.84 5.94
CA PRO A 119 -5.98 -27.52 4.79
C PRO A 119 -5.36 -26.53 3.80
N VAL A 120 -4.27 -26.92 3.14
CA VAL A 120 -3.52 -26.02 2.23
C VAL A 120 -4.38 -25.49 1.07
N SER A 121 -5.35 -26.27 0.59
CA SER A 121 -6.31 -25.82 -0.42
C SER A 121 -7.20 -24.68 0.07
N GLU A 122 -7.58 -24.66 1.35
CA GLU A 122 -8.37 -23.59 1.95
C GLU A 122 -7.50 -22.38 2.29
N LEU A 123 -6.32 -22.60 2.86
CA LEU A 123 -5.34 -21.55 3.09
C LEU A 123 -5.03 -20.78 1.80
N ALA A 124 -4.83 -21.49 0.68
CA ALA A 124 -4.60 -20.88 -0.63
C ALA A 124 -5.78 -19.98 -1.06
N LYS A 125 -7.03 -20.41 -0.84
CA LYS A 125 -8.22 -19.60 -1.12
C LYS A 125 -8.25 -18.33 -0.26
N PHE A 126 -7.91 -18.42 1.02
CA PHE A 126 -7.85 -17.25 1.90
C PHE A 126 -6.75 -16.27 1.51
N MET A 127 -5.55 -16.77 1.20
CA MET A 127 -4.42 -15.94 0.78
C MET A 127 -4.71 -15.16 -0.52
N CYS A 128 -5.45 -15.77 -1.45
CA CYS A 128 -5.76 -15.21 -2.76
C CYS A 128 -7.09 -14.46 -2.83
N GLY A 129 -7.91 -14.52 -1.77
CA GLY A 129 -9.27 -13.98 -1.76
C GLY A 129 -9.45 -12.78 -0.85
N ASP A 130 -10.71 -12.39 -0.65
CA ASP A 130 -11.08 -11.33 0.29
C ASP A 130 -11.23 -11.85 1.74
N ALA A 131 -11.48 -13.15 1.91
CA ALA A 131 -11.52 -13.83 3.21
C ALA A 131 -12.36 -13.08 4.27
N HIS A 132 -13.58 -12.70 3.89
CA HIS A 132 -14.52 -11.92 4.73
C HIS A 132 -13.92 -10.55 5.14
N GLY A 133 -13.35 -9.81 4.20
CA GLY A 133 -12.74 -8.50 4.41
C GLY A 133 -11.31 -8.51 5.00
N TRP A 134 -10.78 -9.67 5.40
CA TRP A 134 -9.44 -9.77 5.98
C TRP A 134 -8.32 -9.84 4.96
N GLY A 135 -8.61 -10.22 3.71
CA GLY A 135 -7.63 -10.42 2.65
C GLY A 135 -6.59 -9.30 2.54
N PRO A 136 -7.00 -8.03 2.35
CA PRO A 136 -6.06 -6.92 2.25
C PRO A 136 -5.18 -6.74 3.49
N ALA A 137 -5.74 -6.86 4.69
CA ALA A 137 -4.97 -6.73 5.93
C ALA A 137 -3.93 -7.84 6.08
N MET A 138 -4.32 -9.08 5.79
CA MET A 138 -3.46 -10.26 5.88
C MET A 138 -2.32 -10.18 4.85
N ARG A 139 -2.55 -9.52 3.71
CA ARG A 139 -1.53 -9.31 2.67
C ARG A 139 -0.50 -8.22 2.98
N GLN A 140 -0.75 -7.35 3.95
CA GLN A 140 0.21 -6.31 4.33
C GLN A 140 1.47 -6.90 4.96
N ASN A 141 1.32 -7.96 5.75
CA ASN A 141 2.43 -8.65 6.40
C ASN A 141 2.21 -10.16 6.40
N SER A 142 2.98 -10.86 5.56
CA SER A 142 2.83 -12.29 5.37
C SER A 142 3.90 -13.08 6.11
N PRO A 143 3.54 -14.18 6.79
CA PRO A 143 4.49 -15.05 7.45
C PRO A 143 5.32 -15.89 6.46
N PHE A 144 4.98 -15.84 5.16
CA PHE A 144 5.68 -16.55 4.08
C PHE A 144 6.83 -15.75 3.45
N THR A 145 7.14 -14.56 3.96
CA THR A 145 8.17 -13.66 3.42
C THR A 145 9.60 -14.20 3.48
N SER A 146 9.91 -15.12 4.40
CA SER A 146 11.22 -15.78 4.51
C SER A 146 11.39 -16.98 3.58
N LEU A 147 10.36 -17.35 2.81
CA LEU A 147 10.49 -18.39 1.79
C LEU A 147 11.14 -17.76 0.57
N ALA A 148 12.43 -18.02 0.37
CA ALA A 148 13.02 -17.90 -0.95
C ALA A 148 12.14 -18.73 -1.89
N LEU A 149 11.44 -18.06 -2.82
CA LEU A 149 10.77 -18.73 -3.91
C LEU A 149 11.88 -19.53 -4.63
N VAL A 150 11.86 -20.84 -4.48
CA VAL A 150 12.71 -21.72 -5.28
C VAL A 150 12.26 -21.48 -6.72
N GLN A 151 13.06 -20.71 -7.46
CA GLN A 151 12.89 -20.61 -8.90
C GLN A 151 13.21 -22.00 -9.49
N PRO A 152 12.47 -22.44 -10.51
CA PRO A 152 12.74 -23.69 -11.20
C PRO A 152 14.16 -23.72 -11.78
#